data_AF-A0A6M8B1G7-F1
#
_entry.id   AF-A0A6M8B1G7-F1
#
_cell.length_a   1.000
_cell.length_b   1.000
_cell.length_c   1.000
_cell.angle_alpha   90.00
_cell.angle_beta   90.00
_cell.angle_gamma   90.00
#
_symmetry.space_group_name_H-M   'P 1'
#
loop_
_entity.id
_entity.type
_entity.pdbx_description
1 polymer ?
#
loop_
_entity_poly.entity_id
_entity_poly.type
_entity_poly.pdbx_seq_one_letter_code
_entity_poly.pdbx_strand_id
1 'polypeptide(L)'
;PVFTFLVSDLSVTSLFFAMGLNENIAAVRKDLGTHSQKIFIAYFKKFPQHQDHFANYKGKSPDSLTSVGKFPGHVKDVVKMLLEVAERSGDAGKLAADAQTLKNMPQHAQLSTTEFRDLFTTLVPYLKDNVGGCDTAAWEAAGAKIVSALKTAGMP
;
A
#
# COMPACT_ATOMS: atom_id res chain seq x y z
N PRO A 1 -22.68 45.58 30.22
CA PRO A 1 -21.38 45.11 29.67
C PRO A 1 -20.62 44.26 30.70
N VAL A 2 -20.85 42.95 30.67
CA VAL A 2 -20.07 41.95 31.41
C VAL A 2 -19.86 40.81 30.42
N PHE A 3 -18.65 40.74 29.85
CA PHE A 3 -18.23 39.63 29.01
C PHE A 3 -17.72 38.53 29.94
N THR A 4 -18.59 37.59 30.28
CA THR A 4 -18.21 36.34 30.94
C THR A 4 -17.54 35.45 29.89
N PHE A 5 -16.27 35.15 30.12
CA PHE A 5 -15.45 34.21 29.36
C PHE A 5 -16.06 32.79 29.47
N LEU A 6 -16.88 32.39 28.49
CA LEU A 6 -17.25 30.98 28.29
C LEU A 6 -16.07 30.30 27.60
N VAL A 7 -15.13 29.76 28.38
CA VAL A 7 -14.30 28.63 27.92
C VAL A 7 -15.14 27.38 28.13
N SER A 8 -16.21 27.25 27.35
CA SER A 8 -16.98 26.02 27.29
C SER A 8 -16.32 25.12 26.26
N ASP A 9 -15.48 24.23 26.76
CA ASP A 9 -15.49 22.81 26.41
C ASP A 9 -15.70 22.52 24.91
N LEU A 10 -14.82 23.09 24.08
CA LEU A 10 -14.66 22.69 22.68
C LEU A 10 -14.04 21.30 22.72
N SER A 11 -14.93 20.32 22.62
CA SER A 11 -14.72 18.90 22.53
C SER A 11 -13.28 18.50 22.17
N VAL A 12 -12.65 17.72 23.05
CA VAL A 12 -11.63 16.74 22.67
C VAL A 12 -12.33 15.60 21.91
N THR A 13 -13.13 15.91 20.89
CA THR A 13 -13.20 15.02 19.75
C THR A 13 -11.92 15.34 19.00
N SER A 14 -10.90 14.49 19.19
CA SER A 14 -9.82 14.43 18.21
C SER A 14 -10.52 14.29 16.87
N LEU A 15 -10.56 15.38 16.08
CA LEU A 15 -10.75 15.26 14.66
C LEU A 15 -9.58 14.38 14.24
N PHE A 16 -9.83 13.08 14.14
CA PHE A 16 -8.96 12.17 13.43
C PHE A 16 -9.04 12.61 11.97
N PHE A 17 -8.30 13.68 11.65
CA PHE A 17 -8.00 14.02 10.28
C PHE A 17 -7.42 12.75 9.68
N ALA A 18 -8.10 12.21 8.66
CA ALA A 18 -7.61 11.05 7.97
C ALA A 18 -6.18 11.37 7.53
N MET A 19 -5.23 10.53 7.94
CA MET A 19 -3.84 10.74 7.59
C MET A 19 -3.72 10.80 6.07
N GLY A 20 -3.02 11.82 5.59
CA GLY A 20 -2.77 11.98 4.16
C GLY A 20 -1.86 10.87 3.63
N LEU A 21 -1.79 10.73 2.30
CA LEU A 21 -0.96 9.72 1.63
C LEU A 21 0.49 9.70 2.16
N ASN A 22 1.14 10.87 2.26
CA ASN A 22 2.52 10.97 2.74
C ASN A 22 2.67 10.63 4.24
N GLU A 23 1.66 10.95 5.05
CA GLU A 23 1.65 10.63 6.48
C GLU A 23 1.48 9.13 6.70
N ASN A 24 0.58 8.49 5.93
CA ASN A 24 0.44 7.03 5.92
C ASN A 24 1.74 6.35 5.50
N ILE A 25 2.39 6.85 4.45
CA ILE A 25 3.68 6.32 3.97
C ILE A 25 4.75 6.45 5.06
N ALA A 26 4.82 7.59 5.73
CA ALA A 26 5.73 7.80 6.85
C ALA A 26 5.44 6.83 8.01
N ALA A 27 4.16 6.60 8.34
CA ALA A 27 3.77 5.65 9.38
C ALA A 27 4.17 4.22 9.03
N VAL A 28 3.89 3.75 7.81
CA VAL A 28 4.32 2.43 7.34
C VAL A 28 5.84 2.31 7.39
N ARG A 29 6.59 3.35 7.01
CA ARG A 29 8.06 3.34 7.02
C ARG A 29 8.67 3.20 8.42
N LYS A 30 8.00 3.70 9.47
CA LYS A 30 8.48 3.57 10.87
C LYS A 30 8.61 2.12 11.31
N ASP A 31 7.72 1.25 10.83
CA ASP A 31 7.80 -0.19 11.06
C ASP A 31 7.57 -0.98 9.76
N LEU A 32 8.41 -0.68 8.77
CA LEU A 32 8.26 -1.24 7.43
C LEU A 32 8.27 -2.77 7.44
N GLY A 33 9.07 -3.40 8.31
CA GLY A 33 9.18 -4.86 8.40
C GLY A 33 7.86 -5.51 8.82
N THR A 34 7.22 -5.01 9.88
CA THR A 34 5.95 -5.55 10.35
C THR A 34 4.82 -5.23 9.38
N HIS A 35 4.74 -3.99 8.91
CA HIS A 35 3.66 -3.57 8.01
C HIS A 35 3.70 -4.34 6.70
N SER A 36 4.89 -4.53 6.11
CA SER A 36 5.02 -5.23 4.83
C SER A 36 4.55 -6.68 4.90
N GLN A 37 4.91 -7.38 5.98
CA GLN A 37 4.44 -8.76 6.20
C GLN A 37 2.92 -8.81 6.38
N LYS A 38 2.36 -7.93 7.22
CA LYS A 38 0.90 -7.91 7.46
C LYS A 38 0.10 -7.56 6.19
N ILE A 39 0.59 -6.62 5.38
CA ILE A 39 -0.03 -6.26 4.09
C ILE A 39 -0.05 -7.48 3.16
N PHE A 40 1.08 -8.16 2.98
CA PHE A 40 1.16 -9.30 2.07
C PHE A 40 0.39 -10.53 2.58
N ILE A 41 0.35 -10.77 3.89
CA ILE A 41 -0.51 -11.81 4.48
C ILE A 41 -1.97 -11.50 4.23
N ALA A 42 -2.41 -10.25 4.45
CA ALA A 42 -3.79 -9.84 4.16
C ALA A 42 -4.12 -9.99 2.66
N TYR A 43 -3.16 -9.67 1.80
CA TYR A 43 -3.29 -9.78 0.34
C TYR A 43 -3.47 -11.22 -0.10
N PHE A 44 -2.62 -12.14 0.36
CA PHE A 44 -2.75 -13.57 0.02
C PHE A 44 -3.96 -14.23 0.68
N LYS A 45 -4.44 -13.74 1.83
CA LYS A 45 -5.72 -14.20 2.40
C LYS A 45 -6.91 -13.79 1.55
N LYS A 46 -6.90 -12.56 1.01
CA LYS A 46 -7.99 -12.02 0.20
C LYS A 46 -7.95 -12.54 -1.24
N PHE A 47 -6.76 -12.78 -1.77
CA PHE A 47 -6.50 -13.19 -3.14
C PHE A 47 -5.47 -14.34 -3.19
N PRO A 48 -5.86 -15.56 -2.79
CA PRO A 48 -4.95 -16.69 -2.65
C PRO A 48 -4.27 -17.08 -3.97
N GLN A 49 -4.91 -16.85 -5.11
CA GLN A 49 -4.33 -17.10 -6.43
C GLN A 49 -3.03 -16.31 -6.68
N HIS A 50 -2.88 -15.14 -6.05
CA HIS A 50 -1.68 -14.30 -6.23
C HIS A 50 -0.47 -14.86 -5.48
N GLN A 51 -0.69 -15.71 -4.47
CA GLN A 51 0.39 -16.40 -3.77
C GLN A 51 1.08 -17.43 -4.67
N ASP A 52 0.37 -17.98 -5.66
CA ASP A 52 0.88 -19.05 -6.53
C ASP A 52 1.95 -18.57 -7.52
N HIS A 53 2.07 -17.26 -7.76
CA HIS A 53 3.18 -16.67 -8.52
C HIS A 53 4.54 -16.85 -7.82
N PHE A 54 4.53 -17.09 -6.51
CA PHE A 54 5.73 -17.25 -5.72
C PHE A 54 5.97 -18.72 -5.43
N ALA A 55 6.91 -19.33 -6.15
CA ALA A 55 7.23 -20.76 -6.03
C ALA A 55 7.51 -21.21 -4.57
N ASN A 56 8.13 -20.35 -3.76
CA ASN A 56 8.44 -20.64 -2.36
C ASN A 56 7.25 -20.50 -1.40
N TYR A 57 6.16 -19.87 -1.84
CA TYR A 57 4.97 -19.60 -1.03
C TYR A 57 3.79 -20.49 -1.44
N LYS A 58 3.76 -20.96 -2.69
CA LYS A 58 2.73 -21.85 -3.20
C LYS A 58 2.47 -23.05 -2.27
N GLY A 59 1.19 -23.30 -1.99
CA GLY A 59 0.73 -24.40 -1.13
C GLY A 59 0.97 -24.22 0.38
N LYS A 60 1.55 -23.10 0.81
CA LYS A 60 1.68 -22.75 2.24
C LYS A 60 0.48 -21.92 2.70
N SER A 61 0.16 -21.96 4.00
CA SER A 61 -0.83 -21.02 4.54
C SER A 61 -0.22 -19.60 4.60
N PRO A 62 -0.99 -18.54 4.31
CA PRO A 62 -0.49 -17.16 4.38
C PRO A 62 0.17 -16.82 5.72
N ASP A 63 -0.40 -17.31 6.84
CA ASP A 63 0.14 -17.04 8.18
C ASP A 63 1.51 -17.70 8.43
N SER A 64 1.80 -18.82 7.77
CA SER A 64 3.09 -19.51 7.88
C SER A 64 4.23 -18.82 7.12
N LEU A 65 3.91 -17.88 6.22
CA LEU A 65 4.91 -17.24 5.35
C LEU A 65 5.91 -16.38 6.13
N THR A 66 5.52 -15.85 7.29
CA THR A 66 6.40 -15.09 8.18
C THR A 66 7.66 -15.88 8.59
N SER A 67 7.56 -17.21 8.64
CA SER A 67 8.67 -18.12 8.98
C SER A 67 9.44 -18.60 7.75
N VAL A 68 9.03 -18.25 6.54
CA VAL A 68 9.76 -18.56 5.30
C VAL A 68 10.90 -17.57 5.16
N GLY A 69 12.15 -18.06 5.20
CA GLY A 69 13.33 -17.21 5.42
C GLY A 69 13.47 -15.98 4.50
N LYS A 70 13.06 -16.08 3.23
CA LYS A 70 13.13 -14.94 2.28
C LYS A 70 11.92 -14.01 2.31
N PHE A 71 10.80 -14.42 2.92
CA PHE A 71 9.55 -13.68 2.86
C PHE A 71 9.65 -12.30 3.52
N PRO A 72 10.12 -12.14 4.78
CA PRO A 72 10.19 -10.83 5.42
C PRO A 72 11.03 -9.80 4.66
N GLY A 73 12.18 -10.23 4.11
CA GLY A 73 13.05 -9.37 3.31
C GLY A 73 12.39 -8.99 1.98
N HIS A 74 11.84 -9.97 1.27
CA HIS A 74 11.22 -9.74 -0.03
C HIS A 74 10.03 -8.77 0.04
N VAL A 75 9.08 -9.00 0.95
CA VAL A 75 7.89 -8.15 1.06
C VAL A 75 8.26 -6.74 1.52
N LYS A 76 9.29 -6.60 2.35
CA LYS A 76 9.82 -5.29 2.75
C LYS A 76 10.31 -4.49 1.56
N ASP A 77 11.07 -5.11 0.65
CA ASP A 77 11.57 -4.45 -0.55
C ASP A 77 10.43 -4.08 -1.51
N VAL A 78 9.43 -4.96 -1.67
CA VAL A 78 8.26 -4.69 -2.52
C VAL A 78 7.42 -3.53 -1.97
N VAL A 79 7.09 -3.54 -0.68
CA VAL A 79 6.31 -2.45 -0.09
C VAL A 79 7.11 -1.15 -0.08
N LYS A 80 8.42 -1.19 0.15
CA LYS A 80 9.27 0.01 0.01
C LYS A 80 9.10 0.66 -1.37
N MET A 81 9.24 -0.13 -2.43
CA MET A 81 9.08 0.34 -3.81
C MET A 81 7.65 0.84 -4.05
N LEU A 82 6.63 0.12 -3.56
CA LEU A 82 5.23 0.54 -3.69
C LEU A 82 4.98 1.92 -3.09
N LEU A 83 5.49 2.18 -1.88
CA LEU A 83 5.34 3.47 -1.22
C LEU A 83 6.08 4.58 -2.00
N GLU A 84 7.28 4.30 -2.48
CA GLU A 84 8.06 5.24 -3.31
C GLU A 84 7.32 5.63 -4.61
N VAL A 85 6.69 4.66 -5.29
CA VAL A 85 5.87 4.92 -6.47
C VAL A 85 4.59 5.68 -6.11
N ALA A 86 3.96 5.37 -4.97
CA ALA A 86 2.79 6.08 -4.48
C ALA A 86 3.09 7.56 -4.17
N GLU A 87 4.22 7.87 -3.52
CA GLU A 87 4.69 9.25 -3.29
C GLU A 87 4.87 10.02 -4.61
N ARG A 88 5.35 9.35 -5.67
CA ARG A 88 5.59 9.94 -6.99
C ARG A 88 4.38 9.92 -7.91
N SER A 89 3.24 9.37 -7.49
CA SER A 89 2.05 9.21 -8.34
C SER A 89 1.42 10.53 -8.82
N GLY A 90 1.77 11.66 -8.20
CA GLY A 90 1.39 13.00 -8.65
C GLY A 90 2.25 13.55 -9.79
N ASP A 91 3.41 12.96 -10.08
CA ASP A 91 4.35 13.39 -11.11
C ASP A 91 4.28 12.41 -12.30
N ALA A 92 3.64 12.85 -13.38
CA ALA A 92 3.38 11.99 -14.54
C ALA A 92 4.66 11.45 -15.20
N GLY A 93 5.74 12.24 -15.22
CA GLY A 93 7.01 11.84 -15.80
C GLY A 93 7.69 10.74 -14.97
N LYS A 94 7.72 10.91 -13.65
CA LYS A 94 8.26 9.90 -12.73
C LYS A 94 7.41 8.63 -12.70
N LEU A 95 6.09 8.79 -12.66
CA LEU A 95 5.18 7.64 -12.64
C LEU A 95 5.29 6.80 -13.93
N ALA A 96 5.47 7.44 -15.09
CA ALA A 96 5.71 6.71 -16.34
C ALA A 96 7.03 5.92 -16.31
N ALA A 97 8.10 6.51 -15.78
CA ALA A 97 9.39 5.83 -15.62
C ALA A 97 9.32 4.66 -14.61
N ASP A 98 8.61 4.86 -13.49
CA ASP A 98 8.34 3.83 -12.50
C ASP A 98 7.53 2.67 -13.12
N ALA A 99 6.48 2.98 -13.89
CA ALA A 99 5.66 1.97 -14.56
C ALA A 99 6.47 1.16 -15.59
N GLN A 100 7.34 1.81 -16.38
CA GLN A 100 8.26 1.12 -17.29
C GLN A 100 9.23 0.22 -16.52
N THR A 101 9.76 0.69 -15.39
CA THR A 101 10.63 -0.11 -14.53
C THR A 101 9.91 -1.35 -14.04
N LEU A 102 8.73 -1.19 -13.42
CA LEU A 102 7.91 -2.29 -12.92
C LEU A 102 7.53 -3.29 -14.01
N LYS A 103 7.16 -2.82 -15.20
CA LYS A 103 6.79 -3.69 -16.34
C LYS A 103 7.98 -4.48 -16.89
N ASN A 104 9.19 -3.93 -16.84
CA ASN A 104 10.39 -4.58 -17.38
C ASN A 104 11.12 -5.45 -16.34
N MET A 105 10.67 -5.49 -15.08
CA MET A 105 11.22 -6.39 -14.07
C MET A 105 10.96 -7.86 -14.47
N PRO A 106 12.00 -8.71 -14.58
CA PRO A 106 11.80 -10.13 -14.90
C PRO A 106 10.87 -10.84 -13.90
N GLN A 107 10.87 -10.38 -12.64
CA GLN A 107 10.00 -10.87 -11.58
C GLN A 107 8.51 -10.58 -11.84
N HIS A 108 8.20 -9.62 -12.70
CA HIS A 108 6.83 -9.22 -13.03
C HIS A 108 6.37 -9.73 -14.41
N ALA A 109 7.16 -10.57 -15.07
CA ALA A 109 6.85 -11.06 -16.41
C ALA A 109 5.52 -11.82 -16.53
N GLN A 110 5.04 -12.40 -15.43
CA GLN A 110 3.77 -13.14 -15.34
C GLN A 110 2.65 -12.33 -14.68
N LEU A 111 2.93 -11.09 -14.25
CA LEU A 111 1.94 -10.25 -13.60
C LEU A 111 1.17 -9.43 -14.64
N SER A 112 -0.05 -9.11 -14.29
CA SER A 112 -0.91 -8.17 -14.99
C SER A 112 -1.17 -6.96 -14.09
N THR A 113 -1.92 -6.00 -14.61
CA THR A 113 -2.45 -4.87 -13.85
C THR A 113 -3.43 -5.28 -12.75
N THR A 114 -3.99 -6.50 -12.81
CA THR A 114 -4.91 -7.04 -11.79
C THR A 114 -4.23 -7.22 -10.44
N GLU A 115 -3.01 -7.76 -10.40
CA GLU A 115 -2.28 -8.02 -9.17
C GLU A 115 -2.00 -6.71 -8.40
N PHE A 116 -1.65 -5.64 -9.13
CA PHE A 116 -1.45 -4.30 -8.56
C PHE A 116 -2.76 -3.70 -8.05
N ARG A 117 -3.85 -3.78 -8.82
CA ARG A 117 -5.18 -3.30 -8.37
C ARG A 117 -5.64 -4.00 -7.10
N ASP A 118 -5.48 -5.32 -7.05
CA ASP A 118 -5.89 -6.15 -5.93
C ASP A 118 -5.04 -5.88 -4.68
N LEU A 119 -3.74 -5.56 -4.88
CA LEU A 119 -2.87 -5.11 -3.80
C LEU A 119 -3.37 -3.79 -3.21
N PHE A 120 -3.72 -2.79 -4.03
CA PHE A 120 -4.30 -1.53 -3.51
C PHE A 120 -5.65 -1.73 -2.81
N THR A 121 -6.46 -2.65 -3.31
CA THR A 121 -7.75 -3.06 -2.70
C THR A 121 -7.59 -3.75 -1.33
N THR A 122 -6.37 -4.21 -1.02
CA THR A 122 -6.00 -4.74 0.30
C THR A 122 -5.30 -3.69 1.15
N LEU A 123 -4.44 -2.87 0.54
CA LEU A 123 -3.64 -1.85 1.21
C LEU A 123 -4.52 -0.79 1.89
N VAL A 124 -5.56 -0.30 1.21
CA VAL A 124 -6.39 0.79 1.75
C VAL A 124 -7.11 0.41 3.06
N PRO A 125 -7.85 -0.73 3.13
CA PRO A 125 -8.39 -1.20 4.40
C PRO A 125 -7.30 -1.44 5.46
N TYR A 126 -6.17 -2.01 5.07
CA TYR A 126 -5.06 -2.25 5.99
C TYR A 126 -4.57 -0.95 6.63
N LEU A 127 -4.35 0.10 5.84
CA LEU A 127 -3.88 1.38 6.33
C LEU A 127 -4.88 2.01 7.30
N LYS A 128 -6.16 2.00 6.94
CA LYS A 128 -7.24 2.51 7.79
C LYS A 128 -7.21 1.87 9.18
N ASP A 129 -7.03 0.55 9.25
CA ASP A 129 -7.14 -0.19 10.49
C ASP A 129 -5.84 -0.23 11.31
N ASN A 130 -4.67 -0.02 10.68
CA ASN A 130 -3.37 -0.33 11.31
C ASN A 130 -2.41 0.87 11.44
N VAL A 131 -2.63 1.99 10.74
CA VAL A 131 -1.71 3.14 10.80
C VAL A 131 -2.34 4.44 11.30
N GLY A 132 -3.51 4.36 11.97
CA GLY A 132 -4.12 5.52 12.64
C GLY A 132 -5.05 6.36 11.75
N GLY A 133 -5.51 5.80 10.62
CA GLY A 133 -6.39 6.46 9.66
C GLY A 133 -5.84 6.41 8.24
N CYS A 134 -6.67 6.70 7.25
CA CYS A 134 -6.29 6.64 5.84
C CYS A 134 -7.19 7.57 5.03
N ASP A 135 -6.61 8.52 4.29
CA ASP A 135 -7.30 9.20 3.20
C ASP A 135 -7.53 8.20 2.05
N THR A 136 -8.67 7.53 2.14
CA THR A 136 -9.07 6.45 1.22
C THR A 136 -9.10 6.97 -0.22
N ALA A 137 -9.61 8.18 -0.44
CA ALA A 137 -9.72 8.76 -1.77
C ALA A 137 -8.35 9.06 -2.38
N ALA A 138 -7.40 9.59 -1.58
CA ALA A 138 -6.04 9.83 -2.06
C ALA A 138 -5.33 8.53 -2.47
N TRP A 139 -5.47 7.47 -1.67
CA TRP A 139 -4.86 6.17 -1.98
C TRP A 139 -5.52 5.45 -3.15
N GLU A 140 -6.84 5.48 -3.25
CA GLU A 140 -7.57 4.94 -4.41
C GLU A 140 -7.19 5.67 -5.70
N ALA A 141 -7.07 7.00 -5.64
CA ALA A 141 -6.61 7.81 -6.77
C ALA A 141 -5.15 7.49 -7.15
N ALA A 142 -4.25 7.34 -6.18
CA ALA A 142 -2.87 6.95 -6.43
C ALA A 142 -2.79 5.54 -7.06
N GLY A 143 -3.52 4.57 -6.52
CA GLY A 143 -3.60 3.22 -7.06
C GLY A 143 -4.14 3.20 -8.50
N ALA A 144 -5.20 3.95 -8.78
CA ALA A 144 -5.77 4.06 -10.13
C ALA A 144 -4.77 4.66 -11.12
N LYS A 145 -4.02 5.70 -10.72
CA LYS A 145 -2.96 6.28 -11.56
C LYS A 145 -1.85 5.29 -11.85
N ILE A 146 -1.40 4.53 -10.85
CA ILE A 146 -0.35 3.51 -11.00
C ILE A 146 -0.80 2.40 -11.95
N VAL A 147 -2.02 1.86 -11.74
CA VAL A 147 -2.60 0.84 -12.62
C VAL A 147 -2.73 1.34 -14.06
N SER A 148 -3.19 2.59 -14.25
CA SER A 148 -3.29 3.22 -15.57
C SER A 148 -1.91 3.39 -16.24
N ALA A 149 -0.90 3.79 -15.47
CA ALA A 149 0.47 3.95 -15.97
C ALA A 149 1.08 2.60 -16.38
N LEU A 150 0.86 1.53 -15.60
CA LEU A 150 1.28 0.16 -15.94
C LEU A 150 0.61 -0.34 -17.23
N LYS A 151 -0.70 -0.11 -17.37
CA LYS A 151 -1.43 -0.43 -18.60
C LYS A 151 -0.85 0.31 -19.81
N THR A 152 -0.56 1.60 -19.64
CA THR A 152 0.07 2.43 -20.69
C THR A 152 1.47 1.94 -21.04
N ALA A 153 2.21 1.42 -20.06
CA ALA A 153 3.52 0.80 -20.28
C ALA A 153 3.46 -0.59 -20.96
N GLY A 154 2.25 -1.12 -21.22
CA GLY A 154 2.04 -2.40 -21.89
C GLY A 154 2.05 -3.60 -20.95
N MET A 155 1.84 -3.40 -19.65
CA MET A 155 1.51 -4.52 -18.75
C MET A 155 0.10 -5.03 -19.05
N PRO A 156 -0.11 -6.36 -19.16
CA PRO A 156 -1.43 -6.95 -19.45
C PRO A 156 -2.56 -6.54 -18.49
#